data_AF-A0A8B8KR19-F1
#
_entry.id   AF-A0A8B8KR19-F1
#
_cell.length_a   1.000
_cell.length_b   1.000
_cell.length_c   1.000
_cell.angle_alpha   90.00
_cell.angle_beta   90.00
_cell.angle_gamma   90.00
#
_symmetry.space_group_name_H-M   'P 1'
#
loop_
_entity.id
_entity.type
_entity.pdbx_description
1 polymer ?
#
loop_
_entity_poly.entity_id
_entity_poly.type
_entity_poly.pdbx_seq_one_letter_code
_entity_poly.pdbx_strand_id
1 'polypeptide(L)'
;MQELMRQFSTIFRQITQHKWAWPFMDPVDVEGLGLHDYYEVIDKPMDFSTIRSKMEAKDGTGYNNVREIYADVRLIFKNAMKYNNEKHDVHVMAKTLLEKFEEKWLQLLPKVADEENRQLEEEAQAQLDIQLAQETTYANKAKDISTELYEVDMHLKSLKELVIQKCRKLSTQEKKTLGIALTRFSAENLYKALEIVAETNPSFHPSAEEVDLDLDAQSDYTLWRLKAFVKDTMEEQEKVDGGEAVNPNDNNDDKKNNSKKRRDSGDSSGKTNLKRRKLSAL
;
A
#
# COMPACT_ATOMS: atom_id res chain seq x y z
N MET A 1 -10.80 -30.50 4.01
CA MET A 1 -11.47 -30.31 5.32
C MET A 1 -12.64 -31.26 5.60
N GLN A 2 -13.65 -31.39 4.72
CA GLN A 2 -14.81 -32.28 4.94
C GLN A 2 -14.43 -33.76 5.16
N GLU A 3 -13.45 -34.27 4.42
CA GLU A 3 -12.98 -35.64 4.56
C GLU A 3 -12.34 -35.91 5.94
N LEU A 4 -11.54 -34.96 6.44
CA LEU A 4 -10.95 -35.05 7.78
C LEU A 4 -12.03 -35.05 8.86
N MET A 5 -13.04 -34.19 8.72
CA MET A 5 -14.19 -34.15 9.64
C MET A 5 -14.94 -35.49 9.66
N ARG A 6 -15.13 -36.13 8.50
CA ARG A 6 -15.75 -37.45 8.39
C ARG A 6 -14.91 -38.56 9.05
N GLN A 7 -13.60 -38.56 8.83
CA GLN A 7 -12.67 -39.50 9.46
C GLN A 7 -12.64 -39.31 10.98
N PHE A 8 -12.56 -38.06 11.44
CA PHE A 8 -12.62 -37.73 12.86
C PHE A 8 -13.94 -38.16 13.49
N SER A 9 -15.08 -37.92 12.82
CA SER A 9 -16.40 -38.39 13.28
C SER A 9 -16.45 -39.90 13.46
N THR A 10 -15.70 -40.66 12.66
CA THR A 10 -15.58 -42.11 12.82
C THR A 10 -14.74 -42.47 14.05
N ILE A 11 -13.63 -41.78 14.31
CA ILE A 11 -12.84 -41.94 15.53
C ILE A 11 -13.71 -41.62 16.76
N PHE A 12 -14.40 -40.48 16.74
CA PHE A 12 -15.29 -40.04 17.81
C PHE A 12 -16.39 -41.06 18.10
N ARG A 13 -17.03 -41.62 17.06
CA ARG A 13 -18.02 -42.70 17.20
C ARG A 13 -17.42 -43.95 17.85
N GLN A 14 -16.21 -44.35 17.48
CA GLN A 14 -15.55 -45.52 18.08
C GLN A 14 -15.24 -45.32 19.57
N ILE A 15 -14.84 -44.10 19.97
CA ILE A 15 -14.58 -43.77 21.38
C ILE A 15 -15.89 -43.73 22.17
N THR A 16 -16.93 -43.07 21.65
CA THR A 16 -18.24 -42.98 22.31
C THR A 16 -18.94 -44.34 22.43
N GLN A 17 -18.72 -45.27 21.51
CA GLN A 17 -19.29 -46.63 21.61
C GLN A 17 -18.52 -47.58 22.54
N HIS A 18 -17.40 -47.13 23.13
CA HIS A 18 -16.64 -47.97 24.05
C HIS A 18 -17.43 -48.22 25.34
N LYS A 19 -17.33 -49.44 25.90
CA LYS A 19 -18.03 -49.85 27.14
C LYS A 19 -17.77 -48.96 28.36
N TRP A 20 -16.71 -48.17 28.35
CA TRP A 20 -16.32 -47.24 29.41
C TRP A 20 -16.62 -45.77 29.10
N ALA A 21 -17.32 -45.50 28.00
CA ALA A 21 -17.64 -44.12 27.60
C ALA A 21 -18.82 -43.53 28.39
N TRP A 22 -19.64 -44.36 29.04
CA TRP A 22 -20.90 -43.94 29.67
C TRP A 22 -20.78 -42.78 30.67
N PRO A 23 -19.71 -42.60 31.49
CA PRO A 23 -19.63 -41.46 32.41
C PRO A 23 -19.40 -40.12 31.72
N PHE A 24 -19.04 -40.14 30.44
CA PHE A 24 -18.63 -38.98 29.66
C PHE A 24 -19.66 -38.62 28.59
N MET A 25 -20.80 -39.31 28.56
CA MET A 25 -21.82 -39.14 27.51
C MET A 25 -22.51 -37.79 27.60
N ASP A 26 -22.78 -37.34 28.82
CA ASP A 26 -23.54 -36.14 29.12
C ASP A 26 -22.79 -35.29 30.16
N PRO A 27 -23.14 -34.01 30.33
CA PRO A 27 -22.57 -33.17 31.36
C PRO A 27 -22.64 -33.83 32.74
N VAL A 28 -21.62 -33.62 33.56
CA VAL A 28 -21.57 -34.19 34.92
C VAL A 28 -22.76 -33.67 35.74
N ASP A 29 -23.58 -34.59 36.24
CA ASP A 29 -24.69 -34.29 37.15
C ASP A 29 -24.15 -34.03 38.57
N VAL A 30 -23.63 -32.82 38.77
CA VAL A 30 -22.99 -32.44 40.04
C VAL A 30 -23.97 -32.42 41.21
N GLU A 31 -25.26 -32.13 40.97
CA GLU A 31 -26.29 -32.13 42.00
C GLU A 31 -26.66 -33.56 42.41
N GLY A 32 -26.95 -34.42 41.42
CA GLY A 32 -27.31 -35.82 41.67
C GLY A 32 -26.18 -36.64 42.28
N LEU A 33 -24.93 -36.26 42.02
CA LEU A 33 -23.73 -36.90 42.59
C LEU A 33 -23.21 -36.22 43.87
N GLY A 34 -23.79 -35.09 44.30
CA GLY A 34 -23.36 -34.36 45.49
C GLY A 34 -21.95 -33.76 45.40
N LEU A 35 -21.54 -33.33 44.20
CA LEU A 35 -20.21 -32.82 43.89
C LEU A 35 -20.16 -31.28 44.02
N HIS A 36 -20.13 -30.79 45.25
CA HIS A 36 -20.24 -29.35 45.53
C HIS A 36 -19.05 -28.51 45.05
N ASP A 37 -17.87 -29.10 44.90
CA ASP A 37 -16.61 -28.47 44.52
C ASP A 37 -16.27 -28.64 43.02
N TYR A 38 -17.12 -29.30 42.24
CA TYR A 38 -16.79 -29.65 40.84
C TYR A 38 -16.42 -28.44 39.99
N TYR A 39 -17.22 -27.37 40.03
CA TYR A 39 -16.95 -26.15 39.26
C TYR A 39 -15.88 -25.24 39.89
N GLU A 40 -15.44 -25.51 41.12
CA GLU A 40 -14.26 -24.87 41.71
C GLU A 40 -12.98 -25.52 41.19
N VAL A 41 -13.03 -26.84 40.92
CA VAL A 41 -11.90 -27.61 40.42
C VAL A 41 -11.83 -27.61 38.89
N ILE A 42 -12.97 -27.66 38.19
CA ILE A 42 -13.07 -27.81 36.73
C ILE A 42 -13.57 -26.51 36.07
N ASP A 43 -12.63 -25.82 35.41
CA ASP A 43 -12.87 -24.51 34.79
C ASP A 43 -13.80 -24.57 33.56
N LYS A 44 -13.62 -25.58 32.71
CA LYS A 44 -14.38 -25.77 31.47
C LYS A 44 -14.88 -27.21 31.40
N PRO A 45 -16.08 -27.50 31.93
CA PRO A 45 -16.74 -28.80 31.76
C PRO A 45 -16.90 -29.17 30.28
N MET A 46 -16.84 -30.45 29.97
CA MET A 46 -17.01 -30.97 28.61
C MET A 46 -17.45 -32.43 28.66
N ASP A 47 -18.20 -32.84 27.64
CA ASP A 47 -18.79 -34.18 27.51
C ASP A 47 -19.08 -34.49 26.02
N PHE A 48 -19.43 -35.74 25.72
CA PHE A 48 -19.63 -36.18 24.35
C PHE A 48 -20.91 -35.63 23.70
N SER A 49 -21.98 -35.37 24.44
CA SER A 49 -23.21 -34.81 23.85
C SER A 49 -22.99 -33.35 23.46
N THR A 50 -22.28 -32.57 24.28
CA THR A 50 -21.84 -31.21 23.95
C THR A 50 -20.98 -31.17 22.69
N ILE A 51 -19.95 -32.04 22.60
CA ILE A 51 -19.10 -32.12 21.40
C ILE A 51 -19.94 -32.49 20.17
N ARG A 52 -20.85 -33.47 20.30
CA ARG A 52 -21.71 -33.91 19.19
C ARG A 52 -22.60 -32.77 18.69
N SER A 53 -23.29 -32.08 19.58
CA SER A 53 -24.13 -30.93 19.23
C SER A 53 -23.33 -29.86 18.50
N LYS A 54 -22.09 -29.59 18.93
CA LYS A 54 -21.22 -28.62 18.26
C LYS A 54 -20.68 -29.12 16.91
N MET A 55 -20.45 -30.42 16.74
CA MET A 55 -20.09 -31.00 15.44
C MET A 55 -21.25 -30.92 14.44
N GLU A 56 -22.50 -30.97 14.91
CA GLU A 56 -23.71 -30.98 14.08
C GLU A 56 -24.32 -29.57 13.87
N ALA A 57 -23.76 -28.54 14.51
CA ALA A 57 -24.22 -27.17 14.43
C ALA A 57 -24.17 -26.64 12.97
N LYS A 58 -25.28 -26.02 12.53
CA LYS A 58 -25.45 -25.50 11.16
C LYS A 58 -25.48 -23.98 11.07
N ASP A 59 -25.47 -23.31 12.21
CA ASP A 59 -25.56 -21.85 12.36
C ASP A 59 -24.18 -21.15 12.34
N GLY A 60 -23.12 -21.90 12.05
CA GLY A 60 -21.74 -21.40 12.06
C GLY A 60 -21.08 -21.41 13.45
N THR A 61 -21.75 -21.89 14.50
CA THR A 61 -21.15 -22.04 15.84
C THR A 61 -20.38 -23.36 16.03
N GLY A 62 -20.36 -24.20 14.98
CA GLY A 62 -19.68 -25.48 14.98
C GLY A 62 -18.16 -25.39 14.98
N TYR A 63 -17.52 -26.55 14.93
CA TYR A 63 -16.06 -26.62 14.87
C TYR A 63 -15.52 -26.24 13.50
N ASN A 64 -14.46 -25.42 13.47
CA ASN A 64 -13.82 -24.99 12.22
C ASN A 64 -12.89 -26.07 11.65
N ASN A 65 -12.28 -26.86 12.53
CA ASN A 65 -11.33 -27.89 12.15
C ASN A 65 -11.30 -29.04 13.18
N VAL A 66 -10.68 -30.15 12.79
CA VAL A 66 -10.59 -31.35 13.62
C VAL A 66 -9.72 -31.18 14.87
N ARG A 67 -8.81 -30.19 14.91
CA ARG A 67 -7.98 -29.93 16.10
C ARG A 67 -8.79 -29.33 17.25
N GLU A 68 -9.80 -28.54 16.94
CA GLU A 68 -10.73 -28.02 17.96
C GLU A 68 -11.51 -29.16 18.61
N ILE A 69 -12.01 -30.11 17.81
CA ILE A 69 -12.70 -31.31 18.34
C ILE A 69 -11.73 -32.15 19.18
N TYR A 70 -10.51 -32.37 18.67
CA TYR A 70 -9.44 -33.06 19.40
C TYR A 70 -9.18 -32.43 20.77
N ALA A 71 -9.12 -31.10 20.84
CA ALA A 71 -8.90 -30.39 22.10
C ALA A 71 -10.04 -30.64 23.10
N ASP A 72 -11.29 -30.57 22.66
CA ASP A 72 -12.45 -30.79 23.54
C ASP A 72 -12.57 -32.27 23.96
N VAL A 73 -12.29 -33.24 23.09
CA VAL A 73 -12.26 -34.68 23.50
C VAL A 73 -11.20 -34.92 24.57
N ARG A 74 -10.00 -34.33 24.44
CA ARG A 74 -8.97 -34.43 25.48
C ARG A 74 -9.39 -33.75 26.77
N LEU A 75 -10.12 -32.64 26.66
CA LEU A 75 -10.59 -31.89 27.82
C LEU A 75 -11.51 -32.74 28.70
N ILE A 76 -12.42 -33.54 28.10
CA ILE A 76 -13.26 -34.50 28.84
C ILE A 76 -12.41 -35.36 29.78
N PHE A 77 -11.41 -36.05 29.21
CA PHE A 77 -10.60 -37.00 29.97
C PHE A 77 -9.65 -36.30 30.95
N LYS A 78 -9.09 -35.16 30.57
CA LYS A 78 -8.25 -34.35 31.47
C LYS A 78 -9.02 -33.85 32.67
N ASN A 79 -10.25 -33.37 32.48
CA ASN A 79 -11.11 -32.94 33.58
C ASN A 79 -11.45 -34.11 34.50
N ALA A 80 -11.81 -35.26 33.92
CA ALA A 80 -12.09 -36.46 34.70
C ALA A 80 -10.88 -36.91 35.54
N MET A 81 -9.67 -36.90 34.97
CA MET A 81 -8.45 -37.26 35.70
C MET A 81 -8.00 -36.18 36.69
N LYS A 82 -8.30 -34.90 36.43
CA LYS A 82 -8.02 -33.79 37.36
C LYS A 82 -8.90 -33.86 38.60
N TYR A 83 -10.19 -34.13 38.41
CA TYR A 83 -11.17 -34.17 39.49
C TYR A 83 -11.09 -35.46 40.32
N ASN A 84 -10.89 -36.60 39.66
CA ASN A 84 -10.93 -37.91 40.32
C ASN A 84 -9.52 -38.42 40.66
N ASN A 85 -9.36 -39.00 41.85
CA ASN A 85 -8.12 -39.69 42.25
C ASN A 85 -7.76 -40.82 41.25
N GLU A 86 -6.46 -41.07 41.04
CA GLU A 86 -5.94 -42.11 40.14
C GLU A 86 -6.50 -43.52 40.37
N LYS A 87 -6.91 -43.86 41.60
CA LYS A 87 -7.51 -45.15 41.94
C LYS A 87 -9.01 -45.22 41.66
N HIS A 88 -9.66 -44.10 41.38
CA HIS A 88 -11.08 -44.04 41.11
C HIS A 88 -11.39 -44.59 39.71
N ASP A 89 -12.46 -45.38 39.56
CA ASP A 89 -12.79 -46.04 38.30
C ASP A 89 -12.91 -45.05 37.14
N VAL A 90 -13.56 -43.90 37.34
CA VAL A 90 -13.70 -42.85 36.32
C VAL A 90 -12.35 -42.31 35.85
N HIS A 91 -11.35 -42.22 36.74
CA HIS A 91 -9.99 -41.82 36.36
C HIS A 91 -9.36 -42.87 35.44
N VAL A 92 -9.43 -44.14 35.82
CA VAL A 92 -8.89 -45.26 35.03
C VAL A 92 -9.58 -45.36 33.67
N MET A 93 -10.90 -45.18 33.64
CA MET A 93 -11.71 -45.15 32.41
C MET A 93 -11.30 -44.00 31.50
N ALA A 94 -11.14 -42.78 32.04
CA ALA A 94 -10.71 -41.61 31.29
C ALA A 94 -9.32 -41.78 30.70
N LYS A 95 -8.35 -42.26 31.51
CA LYS A 95 -6.99 -42.54 31.05
C LYS A 95 -6.97 -43.55 29.90
N THR A 96 -7.72 -44.66 30.04
CA THR A 96 -7.79 -45.71 29.03
C THR A 96 -8.41 -45.21 27.72
N LEU A 97 -9.48 -44.43 27.80
CA LEU A 97 -10.12 -43.86 26.60
C LEU A 97 -9.26 -42.79 25.94
N LEU A 98 -8.55 -41.97 26.72
CA LEU A 98 -7.60 -41.00 26.21
C LEU A 98 -6.47 -41.69 25.43
N GLU A 99 -5.87 -42.74 25.98
CA GLU A 99 -4.81 -43.51 25.29
C GLU A 99 -5.31 -44.06 23.94
N LYS A 100 -6.50 -44.66 23.91
CA LYS A 100 -7.13 -45.15 22.66
C LYS A 100 -7.43 -44.03 21.67
N PHE A 101 -7.86 -42.87 22.16
CA PHE A 101 -8.16 -41.72 21.33
C PHE A 101 -6.88 -41.13 20.71
N GLU A 102 -5.81 -40.97 21.50
CA GLU A 102 -4.51 -40.47 21.03
C GLU A 102 -3.90 -41.41 19.98
N GLU A 103 -3.99 -42.73 20.16
CA GLU A 103 -3.55 -43.71 19.15
C GLU A 103 -4.23 -43.50 17.79
N LYS A 104 -5.57 -43.30 17.80
CA LYS A 104 -6.34 -43.02 16.58
C LYS A 104 -6.04 -41.64 16.01
N TRP A 105 -5.83 -40.65 16.86
CA TRP A 105 -5.44 -39.30 16.44
C TRP A 105 -4.09 -39.31 15.73
N LEU A 106 -3.09 -40.05 16.23
CA LEU A 106 -1.79 -40.16 15.59
C LEU A 106 -1.87 -40.73 14.16
N GLN A 107 -2.85 -41.61 13.88
CA GLN A 107 -3.08 -42.12 12.52
C GLN A 107 -3.70 -41.07 11.59
N LEU A 108 -4.46 -40.11 12.13
CA LEU A 108 -5.10 -39.04 11.37
C LEU A 108 -4.17 -37.81 11.22
N LEU A 109 -3.26 -37.60 12.17
CA LEU A 109 -2.41 -36.42 12.28
C LEU A 109 -1.62 -36.07 11.00
N PRO A 110 -1.01 -37.03 10.26
CA PRO A 110 -0.34 -36.72 8.99
C PRO A 110 -1.29 -36.07 7.98
N LYS A 111 -2.51 -36.60 7.84
CA LYS A 111 -3.51 -36.06 6.91
C LYS A 111 -4.00 -34.68 7.31
N VAL A 112 -4.02 -34.39 8.62
CA VAL A 112 -4.34 -33.05 9.13
C VAL A 112 -3.24 -32.07 8.74
N ALA A 113 -1.98 -32.44 8.97
CA ALA A 113 -0.84 -31.61 8.61
C ALA A 113 -0.75 -31.37 7.09
N ASP A 114 -0.98 -32.39 6.28
CA ASP A 114 -1.00 -32.26 4.81
C ASP A 114 -2.09 -31.30 4.33
N GLU A 115 -3.30 -31.40 4.90
CA GLU A 115 -4.39 -30.48 4.57
C GLU A 115 -4.11 -29.04 5.02
N GLU A 116 -3.50 -28.86 6.20
CA GLU A 116 -3.09 -27.54 6.71
C GLU A 116 -2.05 -26.90 5.79
N ASN A 117 -1.04 -27.67 5.36
CA ASN A 117 -0.04 -27.21 4.40
C ASN A 117 -0.68 -26.84 3.06
N ARG A 118 -1.59 -27.68 2.54
CA ARG A 118 -2.29 -27.38 1.28
C ARG A 118 -3.09 -26.07 1.37
N GLN A 119 -3.77 -25.82 2.48
CA GLN A 119 -4.51 -24.58 2.68
C GLN A 119 -3.59 -23.35 2.74
N LEU A 120 -2.43 -23.47 3.39
CA LEU A 120 -1.42 -22.41 3.41
C LEU A 120 -0.86 -22.12 2.02
N GLU A 121 -0.61 -23.15 1.22
CA GLU A 121 -0.15 -23.01 -0.18
C GLU A 121 -1.24 -22.36 -1.07
N GLU A 122 -2.49 -22.80 -0.95
CA GLU A 122 -3.64 -22.23 -1.65
C GLU A 122 -3.84 -20.74 -1.30
N GLU A 123 -3.72 -20.39 -0.01
CA GLU A 123 -3.81 -19.00 0.45
C GLU A 123 -2.66 -18.14 -0.07
N ALA A 124 -1.42 -18.64 -0.02
CA ALA A 124 -0.25 -17.94 -0.55
C ALA A 124 -0.38 -17.70 -2.06
N GLN A 125 -0.86 -18.69 -2.81
CA GLN A 125 -1.10 -18.53 -4.24
C GLN A 125 -2.18 -17.48 -4.53
N ALA A 126 -3.30 -17.51 -3.78
CA ALA A 126 -4.35 -16.52 -3.94
C ALA A 126 -3.86 -15.09 -3.66
N GLN A 127 -2.99 -14.90 -2.67
CA GLN A 127 -2.36 -13.61 -2.40
C GLN A 127 -1.45 -13.16 -3.55
N LEU A 128 -0.66 -14.07 -4.11
CA LEU A 128 0.20 -13.81 -5.25
C LEU A 128 -0.62 -13.41 -6.49
N ASP A 129 -1.73 -14.10 -6.76
CA ASP A 129 -2.63 -13.79 -7.87
C ASP A 129 -3.26 -12.39 -7.72
N ILE A 130 -3.66 -12.01 -6.50
CA ILE A 130 -4.15 -10.67 -6.20
C ILE A 130 -3.07 -9.62 -6.50
N GLN A 131 -1.83 -9.87 -6.09
CA GLN A 131 -0.72 -8.95 -6.33
C GLN A 131 -0.40 -8.83 -7.82
N LEU A 132 -0.38 -9.95 -8.55
CA LEU A 132 -0.14 -9.97 -9.99
C LEU A 132 -1.23 -9.22 -10.76
N ALA A 133 -2.50 -9.34 -10.35
CA ALA A 133 -3.61 -8.60 -10.95
C ALA A 133 -3.48 -7.09 -10.72
N GLN A 134 -3.04 -6.67 -9.52
CA GLN A 134 -2.74 -5.27 -9.23
C GLN A 134 -1.58 -4.76 -10.08
N GLU A 135 -0.49 -5.52 -10.18
CA GLU A 135 0.68 -5.16 -10.99
C GLU A 135 0.31 -5.02 -12.46
N THR A 136 -0.47 -5.96 -13.01
CA THR A 136 -0.98 -5.89 -14.38
C THR A 136 -1.82 -4.62 -14.60
N THR A 137 -2.64 -4.24 -13.62
CA THR A 137 -3.44 -3.02 -13.68
C THR A 137 -2.55 -1.76 -13.72
N TYR A 138 -1.49 -1.74 -12.91
CA TYR A 138 -0.53 -0.63 -12.92
C TYR A 138 0.27 -0.56 -14.22
N ALA A 139 0.72 -1.71 -14.74
CA ALA A 139 1.43 -1.79 -16.01
C ALA A 139 0.59 -1.26 -17.17
N ASN A 140 -0.70 -1.59 -17.22
CA ASN A 140 -1.63 -1.08 -18.24
C ASN A 140 -1.77 0.45 -18.13
N LYS A 141 -2.01 0.99 -16.94
CA LYS A 141 -2.08 2.45 -16.72
C LYS A 141 -0.81 3.17 -17.14
N ALA A 142 0.36 2.60 -16.82
CA ALA A 142 1.65 3.16 -17.22
C ALA A 142 1.81 3.18 -18.74
N LYS A 143 1.34 2.13 -19.43
CA LYS A 143 1.33 2.05 -20.90
C LYS A 143 0.40 3.10 -21.53
N ASP A 144 -0.80 3.27 -20.97
CA ASP A 144 -1.78 4.25 -21.44
C ASP A 144 -1.20 5.67 -21.33
N ILE A 145 -0.66 6.03 -20.15
CA ILE A 145 0.01 7.31 -19.92
C ILE A 145 1.18 7.52 -20.90
N SER A 146 1.99 6.48 -21.14
CA SER A 146 3.11 6.57 -22.08
C SER A 146 2.63 6.88 -23.51
N THR A 147 1.48 6.31 -23.90
CA THR A 147 0.88 6.55 -25.21
C THR A 147 0.32 7.97 -25.31
N GLU A 148 -0.42 8.44 -24.30
CA GLU A 148 -0.91 9.82 -24.24
C GLU A 148 0.22 10.85 -24.29
N LEU A 149 1.33 10.61 -23.57
CA LEU A 149 2.51 11.47 -23.60
C LEU A 149 3.14 11.54 -25.00
N TYR A 150 3.19 10.42 -25.71
CA TYR A 150 3.70 10.37 -27.07
C TYR A 150 2.79 11.16 -28.04
N GLU A 151 1.47 11.06 -27.89
CA GLU A 151 0.52 11.84 -28.69
C GLU A 151 0.66 13.35 -28.44
N VAL A 152 0.81 13.76 -27.17
CA VAL A 152 1.05 15.16 -26.80
C VAL A 152 2.36 15.67 -27.41
N ASP A 153 3.44 14.90 -27.34
CA ASP A 153 4.73 15.26 -27.96
C ASP A 153 4.58 15.43 -29.48
N MET A 154 3.81 14.57 -30.15
CA MET A 154 3.53 14.70 -31.57
C MET A 154 2.72 15.94 -31.92
N HIS A 155 1.68 16.25 -31.15
CA HIS A 155 0.91 17.48 -31.33
C HIS A 155 1.78 18.72 -31.08
N LEU A 156 2.63 18.72 -30.05
CA LEU A 156 3.53 19.83 -29.76
C LEU A 156 4.52 20.07 -30.90
N LYS A 157 5.08 19.00 -31.48
CA LYS A 157 5.96 19.10 -32.67
C LYS A 157 5.21 19.66 -33.87
N SER A 158 3.99 19.21 -34.12
CA SER A 158 3.16 19.71 -35.23
C SER A 158 2.80 21.19 -35.05
N LEU A 159 2.39 21.60 -33.86
CA LEU A 159 2.11 23.00 -33.53
C LEU A 159 3.36 23.87 -33.66
N LYS A 160 4.51 23.39 -33.18
CA LYS A 160 5.79 24.08 -33.33
C LYS A 160 6.10 24.32 -34.81
N GLU A 161 5.98 23.29 -35.64
CA GLU A 161 6.20 23.41 -37.09
C GLU A 161 5.21 24.40 -37.74
N LEU A 162 3.92 24.34 -37.39
CA LEU A 162 2.90 25.25 -37.91
C LEU A 162 3.19 26.72 -37.54
N VAL A 163 3.59 26.98 -36.29
CA VAL A 163 3.97 28.33 -35.84
C VAL A 163 5.19 28.81 -36.62
N ILE A 164 6.21 27.96 -36.77
CA ILE A 164 7.42 28.27 -37.55
C ILE A 164 7.06 28.65 -38.98
N GLN A 165 6.17 27.89 -39.64
CA GLN A 165 5.73 28.18 -41.01
C GLN A 165 4.91 29.47 -41.14
N LYS A 166 4.21 29.89 -40.09
CA LYS A 166 3.43 31.14 -40.07
C LYS A 166 4.27 32.37 -39.68
N CYS A 167 5.44 32.19 -39.09
CA CYS A 167 6.34 33.28 -38.77
C CYS A 167 6.86 33.94 -40.05
N ARG A 168 6.70 35.27 -40.16
CA ARG A 168 7.37 36.04 -41.22
C ARG A 168 8.88 36.04 -40.99
N LYS A 169 9.67 36.24 -42.03
CA LYS A 169 11.11 36.45 -41.87
C LYS A 169 11.39 37.75 -41.12
N LEU A 170 12.42 37.74 -40.27
CA LEU A 170 12.98 38.98 -39.72
C LEU A 170 13.64 39.77 -40.86
N SER A 171 13.34 41.07 -40.93
CA SER A 171 14.02 41.96 -41.88
C SER A 171 15.49 42.17 -41.47
N THR A 172 16.33 42.55 -42.43
CA THR A 172 17.75 42.86 -42.18
C THR A 172 17.93 43.92 -41.09
N GLN A 173 17.03 44.91 -41.04
CA GLN A 173 17.06 45.94 -40.01
C GLN A 173 16.76 45.37 -38.62
N GLU A 174 15.80 44.45 -38.50
CA GLU A 174 15.49 43.79 -37.23
C GLU A 174 16.62 42.89 -36.76
N LYS A 175 17.27 42.16 -37.67
CA LYS A 175 18.47 41.36 -37.36
C LYS A 175 19.61 42.23 -36.85
N LYS A 176 19.84 43.40 -37.48
CA LYS A 176 20.86 44.36 -37.05
C LYS A 176 20.57 44.91 -35.65
N THR A 177 19.32 45.29 -35.38
CA THR A 177 18.90 45.74 -34.04
C THR A 177 19.08 44.64 -33.00
N LEU A 178 18.74 43.40 -33.34
CA LEU A 178 18.91 42.24 -32.47
C LEU A 178 20.39 42.01 -32.11
N GLY A 179 21.28 42.03 -33.11
CA GLY A 179 22.72 41.89 -32.88
C GLY A 179 23.28 42.99 -31.98
N ILE A 180 22.86 44.24 -32.17
CA ILE A 180 23.25 45.36 -31.30
C ILE A 180 22.72 45.20 -29.88
N ALA A 181 21.52 44.66 -29.69
CA ALA A 181 20.96 44.45 -28.36
C ALA A 181 21.74 43.37 -27.59
N LEU A 182 22.15 42.29 -28.26
CA LEU A 182 22.94 41.21 -27.66
C LEU A 182 24.28 41.70 -27.11
N THR A 183 24.94 42.68 -27.75
CA THR A 183 26.22 43.24 -27.25
C THR A 183 26.06 44.07 -25.98
N ARG A 184 24.84 44.45 -25.62
CA ARG A 184 24.52 45.22 -24.41
C ARG A 184 24.13 44.33 -23.23
N PHE A 185 24.05 43.02 -23.43
CA PHE A 185 23.62 42.10 -22.40
C PHE A 185 24.71 41.83 -21.36
N SER A 186 24.29 41.62 -20.12
CA SER A 186 25.16 41.02 -19.10
C SER A 186 25.56 39.61 -19.52
N ALA A 187 26.69 39.11 -19.01
CA ALA A 187 27.20 37.77 -19.31
C ALA A 187 26.15 36.64 -19.11
N GLU A 188 25.32 36.73 -18.06
CA GLU A 188 24.28 35.73 -17.79
C GLU A 188 23.15 35.72 -18.85
N ASN A 189 22.61 36.89 -19.18
CA ASN A 189 21.56 37.00 -20.20
C ASN A 189 22.09 36.74 -21.61
N LEU A 190 23.35 37.08 -21.89
CA LEU A 190 24.01 36.69 -23.12
C LEU A 190 24.12 35.17 -23.23
N TYR A 191 24.56 34.48 -22.17
CA TYR A 191 24.63 33.02 -22.15
C TYR A 191 23.26 32.37 -22.40
N LYS A 192 22.20 32.84 -21.73
CA LYS A 192 20.82 32.36 -21.96
C LYS A 192 20.35 32.60 -23.41
N ALA A 193 20.71 33.74 -24.01
CA ALA A 193 20.41 34.00 -25.42
C ALA A 193 21.17 33.03 -26.34
N LEU A 194 22.44 32.73 -26.04
CA LEU A 194 23.25 31.79 -26.80
C LEU A 194 22.77 30.34 -26.64
N GLU A 195 22.20 29.96 -25.48
CA GLU A 195 21.54 28.67 -25.30
C GLU A 195 20.36 28.49 -26.28
N ILE A 196 19.58 29.54 -26.57
CA ILE A 196 18.49 29.48 -27.56
C ILE A 196 19.02 29.09 -28.94
N VAL A 197 20.23 29.54 -29.30
CA VAL A 197 20.88 29.16 -30.56
C VAL A 197 21.32 27.69 -30.51
N ALA A 198 21.95 27.28 -29.41
CA ALA A 198 22.42 25.91 -29.18
C ALA A 198 21.28 24.86 -29.22
N GLU A 199 20.07 25.21 -28.73
CA GLU A 199 18.89 24.34 -28.79
C GLU A 199 18.56 23.85 -30.21
N THR A 200 18.86 24.67 -31.22
CA THR A 200 18.58 24.38 -32.64
C THR A 200 19.83 24.03 -33.45
N ASN A 201 21.02 24.21 -32.87
CA ASN A 201 22.30 23.94 -33.49
C ASN A 201 23.20 23.17 -32.51
N PRO A 202 23.20 21.82 -32.54
CA PRO A 202 23.98 21.00 -31.62
C PRO A 202 25.50 21.21 -31.70
N SER A 203 26.00 21.76 -32.81
CA SER A 203 27.42 22.09 -33.00
C SER A 203 27.81 23.47 -32.47
N PHE A 204 26.85 24.25 -31.96
CA PHE A 204 27.11 25.57 -31.39
C PHE A 204 27.43 25.44 -29.89
N HIS A 205 28.57 25.99 -29.48
CA HIS A 205 29.03 25.94 -28.09
C HIS A 205 28.87 27.31 -27.41
N PRO A 206 27.80 27.53 -26.62
CA PRO A 206 27.49 28.85 -26.04
C PRO A 206 28.45 29.27 -24.91
N SER A 207 29.27 28.34 -24.40
CA SER A 207 30.24 28.58 -23.32
C SER A 207 31.68 28.83 -23.81
N ALA A 208 31.91 28.92 -25.12
CA ALA A 208 33.24 29.22 -25.64
C ALA A 208 33.65 30.66 -25.32
N GLU A 209 34.96 30.91 -25.21
CA GLU A 209 35.52 32.21 -24.84
C GLU A 209 35.29 33.27 -25.92
N GLU A 210 35.21 32.84 -27.18
CA GLU A 210 34.78 33.64 -28.32
C GLU A 210 33.74 32.84 -29.13
N VAL A 211 32.60 33.46 -29.42
CA VAL A 211 31.48 32.82 -30.11
C VAL A 211 31.07 33.72 -31.28
N ASP A 212 31.22 33.19 -32.51
CA ASP A 212 30.74 33.87 -33.71
C ASP A 212 29.28 33.47 -33.99
N LEU A 213 28.39 34.47 -34.04
CA LEU A 213 26.96 34.29 -34.25
C LEU A 213 26.53 34.96 -35.56
N ASP A 214 26.41 34.16 -36.61
CA ASP A 214 25.82 34.60 -37.87
C ASP A 214 24.28 34.57 -37.79
N LEU A 215 23.67 35.75 -37.65
CA LEU A 215 22.21 35.93 -37.63
C LEU A 215 21.53 35.68 -38.98
N ASP A 216 22.27 35.65 -40.10
CA ASP A 216 21.73 35.33 -41.42
C ASP A 216 21.69 33.83 -41.70
N ALA A 217 22.56 33.05 -41.05
CA ALA A 217 22.56 31.59 -41.11
C ALA A 217 21.56 30.92 -40.14
N GLN A 218 21.01 31.65 -39.15
CA GLN A 218 20.06 31.08 -38.19
C GLN A 218 18.66 30.87 -38.79
N SER A 219 17.94 29.87 -38.27
CA SER A 219 16.55 29.63 -38.62
C SER A 219 15.65 30.80 -38.19
N ASP A 220 14.58 31.07 -38.96
CA ASP A 220 13.60 32.11 -38.63
C ASP A 220 13.01 31.91 -37.22
N TYR A 221 12.83 30.66 -36.79
CA TYR A 221 12.40 30.31 -35.44
C TYR A 221 13.38 30.78 -34.36
N THR A 222 14.67 30.45 -34.51
CA THR A 222 15.74 30.82 -33.58
C THR A 222 15.84 32.34 -33.46
N LEU A 223 15.75 33.06 -34.59
CA LEU A 223 15.78 34.52 -34.64
C LEU A 223 14.60 35.17 -33.93
N TRP A 224 13.38 34.63 -34.11
CA TRP A 224 12.21 35.13 -33.39
C TRP A 224 12.26 34.83 -31.89
N ARG A 225 12.74 33.64 -31.48
CA ARG A 225 12.96 33.33 -30.07
C ARG A 225 13.99 34.25 -29.43
N LEU A 226 15.11 34.50 -30.11
CA LEU A 226 16.12 35.47 -29.69
C LEU A 226 15.52 36.86 -29.57
N LYS A 227 14.74 37.31 -30.56
CA LYS A 227 14.10 38.63 -30.53
C LYS A 227 13.08 38.78 -29.39
N ALA A 228 12.28 37.75 -29.12
CA ALA A 228 11.35 37.74 -28.00
C ALA A 228 12.10 37.79 -26.67
N PHE A 229 13.09 36.92 -26.48
CA PHE A 229 13.94 36.91 -25.28
C PHE A 229 14.62 38.26 -25.06
N VAL A 230 15.15 38.86 -26.13
CA VAL A 230 15.82 40.16 -26.06
C VAL A 230 14.85 41.26 -25.63
N LYS A 231 13.65 41.27 -26.20
CA LYS A 231 12.60 42.23 -25.84
C LYS A 231 12.21 42.10 -24.37
N ASP A 232 11.94 40.89 -23.89
CA ASP A 232 11.52 40.64 -22.51
C ASP A 232 12.61 41.04 -21.51
N THR A 233 13.87 40.70 -21.82
CA THR A 233 15.03 41.05 -20.99
C THR A 233 15.28 42.56 -20.92
N MET A 234 15.04 43.29 -22.03
CA MET A 234 15.16 44.75 -22.05
C MET A 234 14.02 45.44 -21.29
N GLU A 235 12.79 44.93 -21.39
CA GLU A 235 11.65 45.43 -20.60
C GLU A 235 11.84 45.20 -19.09
N GLU A 236 12.51 44.11 -18.70
CA GLU A 236 12.91 43.86 -17.32
C GLU A 236 14.03 44.80 -16.84
N GLN A 237 15.02 45.11 -17.69
CA GLN A 237 16.07 46.08 -17.38
C GLN A 237 15.52 47.51 -17.22
N GLU A 238 14.57 47.94 -18.06
CA GLU A 238 13.93 49.26 -17.95
C GLU A 238 13.07 49.40 -16.69
N LYS A 239 12.48 48.31 -16.17
CA LYS A 239 11.78 48.31 -14.87
C LYS A 239 12.72 48.41 -13.67
N VAL A 240 13.96 47.93 -13.81
CA VAL A 240 14.98 48.01 -12.76
C VAL A 240 15.68 49.37 -12.79
N ASP A 241 15.88 49.98 -13.96
CA ASP A 241 16.53 51.31 -14.13
C ASP A 241 15.56 52.49 -13.96
N GLY A 242 14.25 52.28 -14.17
CA GLY A 242 13.19 53.28 -13.95
C GLY A 242 12.70 53.43 -12.51
N GLY A 243 13.28 52.68 -11.56
CA GLY A 243 13.05 52.82 -10.13
C GLY A 243 13.87 53.97 -9.55
N GLU A 244 13.43 55.21 -9.75
CA GLU A 244 14.09 56.39 -9.20
C GLU A 244 14.06 56.39 -7.66
N ALA A 245 15.18 56.84 -7.08
CA ALA A 245 15.52 56.84 -5.68
C ALA A 245 14.44 57.44 -4.76
N VAL A 246 13.98 56.67 -3.78
CA VAL A 246 13.49 57.23 -2.51
C VAL A 246 14.64 57.12 -1.51
N ASN A 247 15.34 58.24 -1.28
CA ASN A 247 16.32 58.34 -0.20
C ASN A 247 15.61 58.75 1.12
N PRO A 248 16.17 58.35 2.28
CA PRO A 248 15.45 58.09 3.52
C PRO A 248 15.54 59.24 4.54
N ASN A 249 14.46 59.42 5.30
CA ASN A 249 14.37 59.92 6.69
C ASN A 249 12.90 60.32 6.94
N ASP A 250 12.23 60.04 8.05
CA ASP A 250 12.53 59.30 9.26
C ASP A 250 11.20 59.16 10.05
N ASN A 251 11.16 58.17 10.94
CA ASN A 251 10.28 57.99 12.11
C ASN A 251 8.88 57.35 11.99
N ASN A 252 8.83 56.14 12.58
CA ASN A 252 7.86 55.62 13.55
C ASN A 252 6.37 55.71 13.22
N ASP A 253 5.69 54.56 13.02
CA ASP A 253 5.22 53.69 14.12
C ASP A 253 4.15 52.70 13.60
N ASP A 254 4.20 51.48 14.14
CA ASP A 254 3.07 50.60 14.47
C ASP A 254 2.01 50.18 13.42
N LYS A 255 1.94 48.85 13.16
CA LYS A 255 0.80 47.94 13.51
C LYS A 255 0.87 46.64 12.72
N LYS A 256 0.90 45.46 13.36
CA LYS A 256 -0.25 44.71 13.92
C LYS A 256 -1.45 44.55 12.97
N ASN A 257 -1.54 43.34 12.43
CA ASN A 257 -2.70 42.44 12.43
C ASN A 257 -4.06 42.88 11.84
N ASN A 258 -4.36 42.26 10.69
CA ASN A 258 -5.36 41.18 10.54
C ASN A 258 -6.83 41.54 10.17
N SER A 259 -7.22 41.09 8.96
CA SER A 259 -8.50 40.41 8.62
C SER A 259 -9.81 41.24 8.60
N LYS A 260 -10.84 40.95 7.79
CA LYS A 260 -11.42 39.64 7.40
C LYS A 260 -12.61 39.81 6.41
N LYS A 261 -12.95 38.70 5.72
CA LYS A 261 -14.26 38.23 5.18
C LYS A 261 -14.73 38.82 3.84
N ARG A 262 -15.33 38.05 2.89
CA ARG A 262 -16.05 36.74 2.83
C ARG A 262 -16.21 36.38 1.32
N ARG A 263 -16.38 35.15 0.80
CA ARG A 263 -17.26 34.01 1.15
C ARG A 263 -17.00 32.79 0.22
N ASP A 264 -17.12 31.57 0.78
CA ASP A 264 -17.65 30.27 0.26
C ASP A 264 -17.09 29.61 -1.03
N SER A 265 -16.92 28.28 -1.20
CA SER A 265 -17.51 27.06 -0.59
C SER A 265 -16.56 25.82 -0.69
N GLY A 266 -16.89 24.72 -0.01
CA GLY A 266 -16.09 23.48 0.28
C GLY A 266 -15.66 22.58 -0.89
N ASP A 267 -15.04 21.41 -0.72
CA ASP A 267 -15.05 20.39 0.33
C ASP A 267 -13.81 19.47 0.14
N SER A 268 -13.20 18.90 1.18
CA SER A 268 -12.39 17.65 1.08
C SER A 268 -11.89 17.11 2.43
N SER A 269 -12.16 15.83 2.58
CA SER A 269 -11.98 14.95 3.72
C SER A 269 -10.54 14.52 4.02
N GLY A 270 -10.30 14.17 5.29
CA GLY A 270 -9.55 12.95 5.64
C GLY A 270 -8.04 13.07 5.88
N LYS A 271 -7.65 13.35 7.13
CA LYS A 271 -6.29 13.12 7.64
C LYS A 271 -6.12 11.66 8.08
N THR A 272 -5.04 10.99 7.65
CA THR A 272 -4.44 9.88 8.40
C THR A 272 -2.95 10.17 8.66
N ASN A 273 -2.57 10.06 9.94
CA ASN A 273 -1.23 10.28 10.46
C ASN A 273 -0.36 9.03 10.21
N LEU A 274 0.78 9.16 9.52
CA LEU A 274 1.84 8.16 9.55
C LEU A 274 2.90 8.54 10.61
N LYS A 275 2.96 7.75 11.69
CA LYS A 275 4.02 7.82 12.70
C LYS A 275 5.34 7.34 12.10
N ARG A 276 6.34 8.21 12.10
CA ARG A 276 7.75 7.94 11.78
C ARG A 276 8.37 7.10 12.92
N ARG A 277 8.77 5.86 12.67
CA ARG A 277 9.62 5.06 13.58
C ARG A 277 11.08 5.20 13.15
N LYS A 278 11.93 5.61 14.10
CA LYS A 278 13.39 5.69 13.97
C LYS A 278 13.98 4.28 13.99
N LEU A 279 14.88 3.98 13.05
CA LEU A 279 15.86 2.90 13.12
C LEU A 279 17.04 3.38 13.95
N SER A 280 17.48 2.59 14.93
CA SER A 280 18.78 2.71 15.56
C SER A 280 19.51 1.38 15.43
N ALA A 281 20.78 1.49 15.05
CA ALA A 281 21.72 0.39 14.85
C ALA A 281 22.22 -0.22 16.16
N LEU A 282 22.75 -1.44 16.01
CA LEU A 282 23.29 -2.42 16.97
C LEU A 282 22.25 -3.38 17.56
#